data_AF-A0A350DCE2-F1
#
_entry.id   AF-A0A350DCE2-F1
#
_cell.length_a   1.000
_cell.length_b   1.000
_cell.length_c   1.000
_cell.angle_alpha   90.00
_cell.angle_beta   90.00
_cell.angle_gamma   90.00
#
_symmetry.space_group_name_H-M   'P 1'
#
loop_
_entity.id
_entity.type
_entity.pdbx_description
1 polymer ?
#
loop_
_entity_poly.entity_id
_entity_poly.type
_entity_poly.pdbx_seq_one_letter_code
_entity_poly.pdbx_strand_id
1 'polypeptide(L)'
;MTENTKAFDSWLRTRFVEINSELEKLYWQQDDKANVEGVGEHLKRQLEQEGNEHIRALLAEGNTDEGFDNAFDLLGNVGLYMAACRRHEITEPSRETSSPLVEASALAMHIGASIGVTPRFATAHLTTHNKAVDGLYKRFTDLEDEKIFVDYNTKGILAYKRAADALLKIQPLGISHPITADLLAVAKQALLDVIESNNTLYNKLDTDRFFYCVRPYYKPYRVGKEVYRGANAGDFAGINVIDLLLGLCFANEPSYSQMLA
;
A
#
# COMPACT_ATOMS: atom_id res chain seq x y z
N MET A 1 3.17 -21.45 -4.48
CA MET A 1 2.02 -20.96 -3.66
C MET A 1 1.28 -22.15 -3.06
N THR A 2 1.22 -22.21 -1.74
CA THR A 2 0.51 -23.25 -0.97
C THR A 2 -1.02 -23.09 -1.07
N GLU A 3 -1.76 -24.14 -0.72
CA GLU A 3 -3.23 -24.08 -0.70
C GLU A 3 -3.75 -23.07 0.32
N ASN A 4 -3.12 -22.94 1.51
CA ASN A 4 -3.52 -21.92 2.48
C ASN A 4 -3.24 -20.50 1.97
N THR A 5 -2.14 -20.29 1.23
CA THR A 5 -1.87 -18.99 0.59
C THR A 5 -2.94 -18.63 -0.43
N LYS A 6 -3.36 -19.57 -1.28
CA LYS A 6 -4.43 -19.36 -2.26
C LYS A 6 -5.78 -19.10 -1.58
N ALA A 7 -6.09 -19.82 -0.50
CA ALA A 7 -7.32 -19.64 0.26
C ALA A 7 -7.40 -18.23 0.85
N PHE A 8 -6.31 -17.75 1.46
CA PHE A 8 -6.27 -16.40 2.03
C PHE A 8 -6.33 -15.32 0.94
N ASP A 9 -5.62 -15.50 -0.18
CA ASP A 9 -5.68 -14.59 -1.33
C ASP A 9 -7.10 -14.49 -1.91
N SER A 10 -7.79 -15.63 -2.05
CA SER A 10 -9.18 -15.69 -2.51
C SER A 10 -10.12 -14.94 -1.56
N TRP A 11 -9.98 -15.14 -0.24
CA TRP A 11 -10.75 -14.42 0.77
C TRP A 11 -10.52 -12.90 0.69
N LEU A 12 -9.25 -12.46 0.54
CA LEU A 12 -8.87 -11.06 0.33
C LEU A 12 -9.53 -10.42 -0.89
N ARG A 13 -9.75 -11.19 -1.96
CA ARG A 13 -10.35 -10.71 -3.21
C ARG A 13 -11.87 -10.75 -3.23
N THR A 14 -12.49 -11.41 -2.26
CA THR A 14 -13.93 -11.63 -2.20
C THR A 14 -14.50 -11.14 -0.90
N ARG A 15 -14.59 -12.00 0.12
CA ARG A 15 -15.28 -11.75 1.37
C ARG A 15 -14.72 -10.56 2.15
N PHE A 16 -13.40 -10.35 2.09
CA PHE A 16 -12.75 -9.16 2.66
C PHE A 16 -13.32 -7.86 2.08
N VAL A 17 -13.47 -7.79 0.75
CA VAL A 17 -14.03 -6.63 0.04
C VAL A 17 -15.49 -6.43 0.43
N GLU A 18 -16.29 -7.50 0.45
CA GLU A 18 -17.70 -7.45 0.84
C GLU A 18 -17.88 -6.87 2.26
N ILE A 19 -17.12 -7.39 3.24
CA ILE A 19 -17.25 -6.97 4.64
C ILE A 19 -16.84 -5.50 4.80
N ASN A 20 -15.70 -5.10 4.23
CA ASN A 20 -15.23 -3.72 4.30
C ASN A 20 -16.22 -2.77 3.61
N SER A 21 -16.75 -3.12 2.44
CA SER A 21 -17.73 -2.31 1.73
C SER A 21 -19.03 -2.15 2.50
N GLU A 22 -19.54 -3.21 3.15
CA GLU A 22 -20.73 -3.09 4.00
C GLU A 22 -20.46 -2.20 5.23
N LEU A 23 -19.28 -2.30 5.83
CA LEU A 23 -18.86 -1.39 6.92
C LEU A 23 -18.80 0.07 6.43
N GLU A 24 -18.22 0.35 5.27
CA GLU A 24 -18.22 1.71 4.69
C GLU A 24 -19.61 2.27 4.48
N LYS A 25 -20.57 1.45 4.02
CA LYS A 25 -21.96 1.87 3.86
C LYS A 25 -22.58 2.29 5.18
N LEU A 26 -22.32 1.54 6.26
CA LEU A 26 -22.82 1.87 7.59
C LEU A 26 -22.20 3.17 8.12
N TYR A 27 -20.89 3.35 7.98
CA TYR A 27 -20.24 4.57 8.44
C TYR A 27 -20.74 5.80 7.67
N TRP A 28 -20.90 5.68 6.35
CA TRP A 28 -21.32 6.77 5.48
C TRP A 28 -22.74 7.28 5.76
N GLN A 29 -23.63 6.42 6.27
CA GLN A 29 -25.02 6.77 6.60
C GLN A 29 -25.16 7.62 7.87
N GLN A 30 -24.13 7.66 8.71
CA GLN A 30 -24.15 8.44 9.94
C GLN A 30 -23.98 9.95 9.67
N ASP A 31 -24.45 10.76 10.62
CA ASP A 31 -24.13 12.19 10.64
C ASP A 31 -22.61 12.39 10.81
N ASP A 32 -22.02 11.70 11.80
CA ASP A 32 -20.57 11.56 11.94
C ASP A 32 -20.07 10.34 11.14
N LYS A 33 -19.62 10.61 9.91
CA LYS A 33 -19.07 9.59 9.00
C LYS A 33 -17.71 9.05 9.44
N ALA A 34 -17.03 9.72 10.38
CA ALA A 34 -15.76 9.26 10.92
C ALA A 34 -15.93 8.32 12.12
N ASN A 35 -17.10 8.34 12.78
CA ASN A 35 -17.39 7.45 13.89
C ASN A 35 -17.44 5.99 13.43
N VAL A 36 -16.67 5.15 14.11
CA VAL A 36 -16.72 3.69 13.94
C VAL A 36 -17.17 2.98 15.22
N GLU A 37 -17.23 3.65 16.36
CA GLU A 37 -17.54 3.02 17.64
C GLU A 37 -18.99 2.55 17.68
N GLY A 38 -19.20 1.28 18.08
CA GLY A 38 -20.53 0.67 18.19
C GLY A 38 -21.24 0.38 16.86
N VAL A 39 -20.60 0.68 15.71
CA VAL A 39 -21.18 0.49 14.37
C VAL A 39 -20.61 -0.75 13.72
N GLY A 40 -21.48 -1.60 13.17
CA GLY A 40 -21.04 -2.76 12.37
C GLY A 40 -20.30 -3.83 13.17
N GLU A 41 -20.46 -3.89 14.49
CA GLU A 41 -19.69 -4.78 15.39
C GLU A 41 -19.73 -6.27 15.00
N HIS A 42 -20.82 -6.73 14.40
CA HIS A 42 -20.91 -8.10 13.88
C HIS A 42 -19.99 -8.33 12.66
N LEU A 43 -19.93 -7.37 11.73
CA LEU A 43 -19.05 -7.39 10.56
C LEU A 43 -17.58 -7.26 10.96
N LYS A 44 -17.27 -6.41 11.95
CA LYS A 44 -15.91 -6.29 12.49
C LYS A 44 -15.41 -7.61 13.08
N ARG A 45 -16.23 -8.25 13.93
CA ARG A 45 -15.91 -9.59 14.47
C ARG A 45 -15.75 -10.62 13.36
N GLN A 46 -16.61 -10.58 12.34
CA GLN A 46 -16.50 -11.47 11.20
C GLN A 46 -15.18 -11.28 10.44
N LEU A 47 -14.83 -10.04 10.11
CA LEU A 47 -13.55 -9.70 9.46
C LEU A 47 -12.36 -10.23 10.24
N GLU A 48 -12.33 -9.96 11.56
CA GLU A 48 -11.26 -10.37 12.44
C GLU A 48 -11.13 -11.90 12.51
N GLN A 49 -12.24 -12.60 12.74
CA GLN A 49 -12.25 -14.05 12.93
C GLN A 49 -11.85 -14.79 11.65
N GLU A 50 -12.47 -14.47 10.52
CA GLU A 50 -12.16 -15.13 9.24
C GLU A 50 -10.70 -14.89 8.82
N GLY A 51 -10.21 -13.65 8.94
CA GLY A 51 -8.82 -13.34 8.62
C GLY A 51 -7.83 -14.05 9.55
N ASN A 52 -8.11 -14.11 10.86
CA ASN A 52 -7.26 -14.82 11.81
C ASN A 52 -7.23 -16.33 11.57
N GLU A 53 -8.33 -16.94 11.15
CA GLU A 53 -8.37 -18.37 10.79
C GLU A 53 -7.41 -18.68 9.64
N HIS A 54 -7.43 -17.86 8.58
CA HIS A 54 -6.48 -17.99 7.47
C HIS A 54 -5.03 -17.81 7.92
N ILE A 55 -4.76 -16.79 8.76
CA ILE A 55 -3.40 -16.49 9.24
C ILE A 55 -2.87 -17.61 10.14
N ARG A 56 -3.71 -18.20 11.00
CA ARG A 56 -3.31 -19.36 11.82
C ARG A 56 -2.92 -20.56 10.96
N ALA A 57 -3.67 -20.84 9.90
CA ALA A 57 -3.33 -21.91 8.97
C ALA A 57 -1.98 -21.65 8.29
N LEU A 58 -1.73 -20.43 7.83
CA LEU A 58 -0.45 -20.01 7.23
C LEU A 58 0.73 -20.11 8.20
N LEU A 59 0.56 -19.66 9.45
CA LEU A 59 1.61 -19.79 10.47
C LEU A 59 1.97 -21.25 10.77
N ALA A 60 0.99 -22.16 10.74
CA ALA A 60 1.22 -23.57 10.96
C ALA A 60 2.04 -24.23 9.83
N GLU A 61 2.02 -23.67 8.61
CA GLU A 61 2.88 -24.13 7.51
C GLU A 61 4.36 -23.83 7.75
N GLY A 62 4.67 -22.81 8.55
CA GLY A 62 6.03 -22.33 8.76
C GLY A 62 6.62 -21.64 7.52
N ASN A 63 7.95 -21.57 7.44
CA ASN A 63 8.63 -20.99 6.28
C ASN A 63 8.65 -21.99 5.12
N THR A 64 8.07 -21.59 3.99
CA THR A 64 7.95 -22.40 2.77
C THR A 64 8.96 -22.04 1.68
N ASP A 65 9.72 -20.94 1.84
CA ASP A 65 10.74 -20.45 0.90
C ASP A 65 10.31 -20.43 -0.59
N GLU A 66 9.12 -19.89 -0.85
CA GLU A 66 8.52 -19.84 -2.19
C GLU A 66 9.06 -18.68 -3.06
N GLY A 67 10.17 -18.04 -2.66
CA GLY A 67 10.78 -16.90 -3.35
C GLY A 67 10.17 -15.54 -3.02
N PHE A 68 10.88 -14.47 -3.41
CA PHE A 68 10.56 -13.08 -3.04
C PHE A 68 9.13 -12.67 -3.42
N ASP A 69 8.71 -12.88 -4.67
CA ASP A 69 7.41 -12.40 -5.15
C ASP A 69 6.24 -13.02 -4.38
N ASN A 70 6.32 -14.32 -4.06
CA ASN A 70 5.27 -15.02 -3.31
C ASN A 70 5.27 -14.56 -1.84
N ALA A 71 6.44 -14.38 -1.23
CA ALA A 71 6.55 -13.88 0.13
C ALA A 71 6.03 -12.43 0.24
N PHE A 72 6.39 -11.58 -0.72
CA PHE A 72 5.93 -10.19 -0.79
C PHE A 72 4.42 -10.11 -1.00
N ASP A 73 3.84 -10.92 -1.90
CA ASP A 73 2.39 -10.97 -2.12
C ASP A 73 1.62 -11.43 -0.86
N LEU A 74 2.13 -12.45 -0.17
CA LEU A 74 1.56 -12.94 1.10
C LEU A 74 1.64 -11.87 2.21
N LEU A 75 2.79 -11.19 2.34
CA LEU A 75 2.92 -10.07 3.27
C LEU A 75 1.92 -8.96 2.95
N GLY A 76 1.69 -8.69 1.67
CA GLY A 76 0.65 -7.78 1.21
C GLY A 76 -0.73 -8.15 1.74
N ASN A 77 -1.11 -9.43 1.65
CA ASN A 77 -2.40 -9.91 2.15
C ASN A 77 -2.54 -9.76 3.67
N VAL A 78 -1.50 -10.15 4.43
CA VAL A 78 -1.50 -9.98 5.91
C VAL A 78 -1.58 -8.51 6.27
N GLY A 79 -0.81 -7.67 5.58
CA GLY A 79 -0.79 -6.22 5.79
C GLY A 79 -2.11 -5.53 5.46
N LEU A 80 -2.80 -5.96 4.39
CA LEU A 80 -4.14 -5.46 4.03
C LEU A 80 -5.16 -5.83 5.10
N TYR A 81 -5.14 -7.06 5.59
CA TYR A 81 -5.98 -7.49 6.71
C TYR A 81 -5.74 -6.61 7.96
N MET A 82 -4.49 -6.47 8.39
CA MET A 82 -4.15 -5.64 9.56
C MET A 82 -4.53 -4.17 9.38
N ALA A 83 -4.36 -3.63 8.17
CA ALA A 83 -4.76 -2.26 7.84
C ALA A 83 -6.29 -2.06 7.93
N ALA A 84 -7.08 -3.04 7.48
CA ALA A 84 -8.53 -3.03 7.66
C ALA A 84 -8.93 -3.12 9.14
N CYS A 85 -8.29 -3.99 9.92
CA CYS A 85 -8.50 -4.05 11.37
C CYS A 85 -8.20 -2.71 12.05
N ARG A 86 -7.15 -2.01 11.60
CA ARG A 86 -6.86 -0.65 12.08
C ARG A 86 -7.94 0.35 11.68
N ARG A 87 -8.42 0.30 10.43
CA ARG A 87 -9.45 1.22 9.93
C ARG A 87 -10.75 1.11 10.71
N HIS A 88 -11.13 -0.10 11.10
CA HIS A 88 -12.37 -0.41 11.83
C HIS A 88 -12.21 -0.38 13.35
N GLU A 89 -11.06 0.06 13.85
CA GLU A 89 -10.70 0.17 15.28
C GLU A 89 -10.78 -1.15 16.07
N ILE A 90 -10.65 -2.27 15.36
CA ILE A 90 -10.37 -3.59 15.94
C ILE A 90 -8.99 -3.54 16.64
N THR A 91 -8.04 -2.80 16.07
CA THR A 91 -6.78 -2.40 16.71
C THR A 91 -6.58 -0.89 16.64
N GLU A 92 -5.97 -0.30 17.67
CA GLU A 92 -5.65 1.12 17.77
C GLU A 92 -4.31 1.33 18.53
N PRO A 93 -3.28 1.92 17.89
CA PRO A 93 -1.93 1.99 18.47
C PRO A 93 -1.80 2.78 19.78
N SER A 94 -2.63 3.78 20.05
CA SER A 94 -2.60 4.57 21.29
C SER A 94 -3.32 3.88 22.45
N ARG A 95 -4.27 2.98 22.16
CA ARG A 95 -4.97 2.14 23.15
C ARG A 95 -4.14 0.93 23.61
N GLU A 96 -3.09 0.60 22.87
CA GLU A 96 -2.38 -0.67 22.98
C GLU A 96 -0.89 -0.48 23.28
N THR A 97 -0.30 -1.41 24.03
CA THR A 97 1.17 -1.50 24.20
C THR A 97 1.83 -2.48 23.22
N SER A 98 1.03 -3.36 22.63
CA SER A 98 1.40 -4.32 21.58
C SER A 98 0.17 -4.65 20.76
N SER A 99 0.35 -4.99 19.49
CA SER A 99 -0.75 -5.39 18.59
C SER A 99 -1.55 -6.56 19.18
N PRO A 100 -2.89 -6.47 19.22
CA PRO A 100 -3.75 -7.57 19.65
C PRO A 100 -3.83 -8.68 18.59
N LEU A 101 -3.45 -8.39 17.34
CA LEU A 101 -3.40 -9.35 16.23
C LEU A 101 -2.07 -10.11 16.29
N VAL A 102 -1.94 -11.00 17.28
CA VAL A 102 -0.69 -11.68 17.63
C VAL A 102 -0.18 -12.52 16.46
N GLU A 103 -1.04 -13.36 15.89
CA GLU A 103 -0.70 -14.25 14.78
C GLU A 103 -0.33 -13.45 13.52
N ALA A 104 -1.13 -12.44 13.16
CA ALA A 104 -0.85 -11.59 12.01
C ALA A 104 0.48 -10.85 12.17
N SER A 105 0.75 -10.34 13.37
CA SER A 105 2.01 -9.68 13.69
C SER A 105 3.21 -10.62 13.56
N ALA A 106 3.09 -11.84 14.09
CA ALA A 106 4.16 -12.83 14.01
C ALA A 106 4.51 -13.18 12.56
N LEU A 107 3.49 -13.44 11.73
CA LEU A 107 3.68 -13.76 10.31
C LEU A 107 4.25 -12.57 9.53
N ALA A 108 3.71 -11.37 9.73
CA ALA A 108 4.16 -10.18 9.03
C ALA A 108 5.61 -9.81 9.38
N MET A 109 6.00 -9.89 10.66
CA MET A 109 7.40 -9.68 11.08
C MET A 109 8.33 -10.73 10.52
N HIS A 110 7.92 -12.00 10.51
CA HIS A 110 8.72 -13.08 9.96
C HIS A 110 9.01 -12.87 8.46
N ILE A 111 7.97 -12.61 7.67
CA ILE A 111 8.12 -12.39 6.23
C ILE A 111 8.87 -11.08 5.95
N GLY A 112 8.48 -9.99 6.61
CA GLY A 112 9.12 -8.68 6.39
C GLY A 112 10.63 -8.72 6.64
N ALA A 113 11.05 -9.37 7.74
CA ALA A 113 12.47 -9.54 8.05
C ALA A 113 13.19 -10.47 7.06
N SER A 114 12.54 -11.53 6.58
CA SER A 114 13.18 -12.50 5.68
C SER A 114 13.47 -11.94 4.28
N ILE A 115 12.64 -11.00 3.79
CA ILE A 115 12.81 -10.37 2.47
C ILE A 115 13.25 -8.91 2.52
N GLY A 116 13.56 -8.37 3.70
CA GLY A 116 14.13 -7.03 3.88
C GLY A 116 13.14 -5.88 3.60
N VAL A 117 11.88 -6.03 3.99
CA VAL A 117 10.84 -5.00 3.82
C VAL A 117 10.09 -4.74 5.13
N THR A 118 9.39 -3.60 5.21
CA THR A 118 8.56 -3.27 6.37
C THR A 118 7.47 -4.35 6.58
N PRO A 119 7.18 -4.79 7.83
CA PRO A 119 6.29 -5.92 8.10
C PRO A 119 4.80 -5.52 8.07
N ARG A 120 4.36 -4.85 7.01
CA ARG A 120 3.00 -4.30 6.88
C ARG A 120 2.60 -4.13 5.41
N PHE A 121 1.36 -3.70 5.20
CA PHE A 121 0.92 -3.19 3.89
C PHE A 121 1.79 -2.01 3.45
N ALA A 122 2.13 -1.97 2.16
CA ALA A 122 3.04 -1.03 1.52
C ALA A 122 2.47 -0.64 0.16
N THR A 123 2.80 0.55 -0.35
CA THR A 123 2.20 1.12 -1.56
C THR A 123 2.26 0.19 -2.77
N ALA A 124 3.37 -0.56 -2.94
CA ALA A 124 3.52 -1.51 -4.03
C ALA A 124 2.46 -2.63 -4.04
N HIS A 125 2.01 -3.09 -2.87
CA HIS A 125 1.02 -4.18 -2.74
C HIS A 125 -0.34 -3.84 -3.38
N LEU A 126 -0.73 -2.55 -3.40
CA LEU A 126 -1.97 -2.12 -4.07
C LEU A 126 -1.73 -1.45 -5.43
N THR A 127 -0.49 -1.12 -5.78
CA THR A 127 -0.16 -0.43 -7.03
C THR A 127 0.64 -1.34 -7.96
N THR A 128 1.96 -1.13 -8.03
CA THR A 128 2.85 -1.74 -9.03
C THR A 128 3.00 -3.26 -8.92
N HIS A 129 2.65 -3.87 -7.79
CA HIS A 129 2.72 -5.30 -7.53
C HIS A 129 1.35 -5.85 -7.09
N ASN A 130 0.27 -5.30 -7.63
CA ASN A 130 -1.09 -5.76 -7.36
C ASN A 130 -1.63 -6.59 -8.52
N LYS A 131 -1.39 -7.91 -8.47
CA LYS A 131 -1.79 -8.81 -9.55
C LYS A 131 -3.32 -8.83 -9.71
N ALA A 132 -3.78 -8.54 -10.93
CA ALA A 132 -5.17 -8.71 -11.33
C ALA A 132 -5.46 -10.18 -11.73
N VAL A 133 -6.65 -10.65 -11.38
CA VAL A 133 -7.22 -11.94 -11.82
C VAL A 133 -8.56 -11.60 -12.47
N ASP A 134 -8.72 -11.99 -13.74
CA ASP A 134 -9.91 -11.66 -14.56
C ASP A 134 -10.29 -10.17 -14.54
N GLY A 135 -9.29 -9.30 -14.55
CA GLY A 135 -9.45 -7.84 -14.56
C GLY A 135 -9.64 -7.21 -13.17
N LEU A 136 -9.75 -8.00 -12.11
CA LEU A 136 -9.90 -7.52 -10.73
C LEU A 136 -8.62 -7.71 -9.92
N TYR A 137 -8.13 -6.62 -9.33
CA TYR A 137 -6.97 -6.60 -8.45
C TYR A 137 -7.38 -6.43 -6.97
N LYS A 138 -6.46 -6.64 -6.03
CA LYS A 138 -6.73 -6.52 -4.59
C LYS A 138 -7.13 -5.09 -4.24
N ARG A 139 -8.08 -4.96 -3.33
CA ARG A 139 -8.64 -3.68 -2.86
C ARG A 139 -9.24 -3.87 -1.47
N PHE A 140 -9.41 -2.80 -0.72
CA PHE A 140 -10.12 -2.81 0.56
C PHE A 140 -11.62 -2.91 0.36
N THR A 141 -12.17 -2.13 -0.57
CA THR A 141 -13.60 -1.97 -0.82
C THR A 141 -13.90 -2.08 -2.31
N ASP A 142 -15.17 -2.17 -2.66
CA ASP A 142 -15.68 -2.09 -4.03
C ASP A 142 -15.96 -0.65 -4.51
N LEU A 143 -15.59 0.37 -3.73
CA LEU A 143 -15.86 1.77 -4.04
C LEU A 143 -15.04 2.25 -5.24
N GLU A 144 -15.71 3.01 -6.11
CA GLU A 144 -15.08 3.60 -7.30
C GLU A 144 -13.96 4.59 -6.94
N ASP A 145 -14.12 5.37 -5.87
CA ASP A 145 -13.10 6.32 -5.42
C ASP A 145 -11.81 5.65 -4.96
N GLU A 146 -11.89 4.43 -4.40
CA GLU A 146 -10.70 3.64 -4.08
C GLU A 146 -9.98 3.24 -5.37
N LYS A 147 -10.74 2.74 -6.36
CA LYS A 147 -10.21 2.39 -7.68
C LYS A 147 -9.54 3.59 -8.35
N ILE A 148 -10.20 4.75 -8.39
CA ILE A 148 -9.66 5.98 -8.94
C ILE A 148 -8.34 6.33 -8.22
N PHE A 149 -8.35 6.34 -6.88
CA PHE A 149 -7.15 6.63 -6.11
C PHE A 149 -6.00 5.67 -6.44
N VAL A 150 -6.23 4.35 -6.38
CA VAL A 150 -5.20 3.33 -6.65
C VAL A 150 -4.68 3.39 -8.08
N ASP A 151 -5.57 3.53 -9.07
CA ASP A 151 -5.20 3.55 -10.49
C ASP A 151 -4.33 4.76 -10.82
N TYR A 152 -4.71 5.96 -10.38
CA TYR A 152 -3.94 7.16 -10.69
C TYR A 152 -2.66 7.29 -9.87
N ASN A 153 -2.60 6.74 -8.66
CA ASN A 153 -1.32 6.55 -7.96
C ASN A 153 -0.40 5.61 -8.74
N THR A 154 -0.93 4.48 -9.24
CA THR A 154 -0.15 3.54 -10.05
C THR A 154 0.39 4.21 -11.32
N LYS A 155 -0.45 4.97 -12.03
CA LYS A 155 -0.03 5.74 -13.21
C LYS A 155 1.08 6.75 -12.89
N GLY A 156 0.91 7.54 -11.81
CA GLY A 156 1.90 8.50 -11.36
C GLY A 156 3.22 7.84 -10.99
N ILE A 157 3.20 6.75 -10.21
CA ILE A 157 4.39 5.99 -9.81
C ILE A 157 5.13 5.46 -11.05
N LEU A 158 4.43 4.86 -12.01
CA LEU A 158 5.05 4.33 -13.23
C LEU A 158 5.63 5.46 -14.11
N ALA A 159 4.99 6.61 -14.17
CA ALA A 159 5.51 7.79 -14.87
C ALA A 159 6.78 8.33 -14.20
N TYR A 160 6.81 8.45 -12.87
CA TYR A 160 8.03 8.78 -12.14
C TYR A 160 9.16 7.76 -12.36
N LYS A 161 8.86 6.46 -12.40
CA LYS A 161 9.86 5.43 -12.73
C LYS A 161 10.46 5.64 -14.13
N ARG A 162 9.63 5.94 -15.15
CA ARG A 162 10.12 6.27 -16.51
C ARG A 162 11.04 7.49 -16.49
N ALA A 163 10.70 8.53 -15.74
CA ALA A 163 11.53 9.73 -15.62
C ALA A 163 12.89 9.41 -14.96
N ALA A 164 12.88 8.72 -13.82
CA ALA A 164 14.08 8.31 -13.10
C ALA A 164 15.00 7.43 -13.96
N ASP A 165 14.43 6.46 -14.68
CA ASP A 165 15.17 5.54 -15.55
C ASP A 165 15.85 6.26 -16.72
N ALA A 166 15.24 7.31 -17.27
CA ALA A 166 15.84 8.13 -18.32
C ALA A 166 17.00 8.96 -17.77
N LEU A 167 16.83 9.57 -16.59
CA LEU A 167 17.89 10.34 -15.93
C LEU A 167 19.09 9.47 -15.54
N LEU A 168 18.87 8.27 -15.01
CA LEU A 168 19.95 7.34 -14.65
C LEU A 168 20.83 6.99 -15.85
N LYS A 169 20.24 6.85 -17.05
CA LYS A 169 20.97 6.53 -18.29
C LYS A 169 21.85 7.67 -18.79
N ILE A 170 21.69 8.89 -18.28
CA ILE A 170 22.57 10.03 -18.60
C ILE A 170 23.93 9.88 -17.90
N GLN A 171 23.97 9.27 -16.70
CA GLN A 171 25.18 9.18 -15.88
C GLN A 171 26.39 8.60 -16.62
N PRO A 172 26.30 7.46 -17.34
CA PRO A 172 27.44 6.91 -18.08
C PRO A 172 27.78 7.68 -19.37
N LEU A 173 26.87 8.49 -19.89
CA LEU A 173 27.07 9.27 -21.13
C LEU A 173 27.69 10.65 -20.86
N GLY A 174 27.32 11.25 -19.73
CA GLY A 174 27.67 12.63 -19.40
C GLY A 174 26.76 13.66 -20.07
N ILE A 175 26.67 14.85 -19.46
CA ILE A 175 25.73 15.91 -19.86
C ILE A 175 25.99 16.48 -21.25
N SER A 176 27.21 16.37 -21.77
CA SER A 176 27.60 16.88 -23.09
C SER A 176 27.38 15.90 -24.23
N HIS A 177 26.98 14.65 -23.94
CA HIS A 177 26.74 13.66 -24.97
C HIS A 177 25.46 14.01 -25.75
N PRO A 178 25.43 13.92 -27.10
CA PRO A 178 24.27 14.34 -27.89
C PRO A 178 22.98 13.61 -27.52
N ILE A 179 23.06 12.30 -27.23
CA ILE A 179 21.91 11.47 -26.79
C ILE A 179 21.33 11.92 -25.44
N THR A 180 22.07 12.68 -24.63
CA THR A 180 21.53 13.24 -23.39
C THR A 180 20.34 14.15 -23.64
N ALA A 181 20.29 14.86 -24.78
CA ALA A 181 19.14 15.67 -25.14
C ALA A 181 17.86 14.80 -25.31
N ASP A 182 17.99 13.64 -25.94
CA ASP A 182 16.88 12.70 -26.11
C ASP A 182 16.42 12.11 -24.76
N LEU A 183 17.35 11.72 -23.89
CA LEU A 183 17.04 11.21 -22.55
C LEU A 183 16.36 12.28 -21.68
N LEU A 184 16.80 13.53 -21.75
CA LEU A 184 16.15 14.66 -21.07
C LEU A 184 14.73 14.91 -21.62
N ALA A 185 14.52 14.77 -22.93
CA ALA A 185 13.19 14.86 -23.53
C ALA A 185 12.26 13.73 -23.03
N VAL A 186 12.77 12.50 -22.90
CA VAL A 186 12.02 11.37 -22.31
C VAL A 186 11.66 11.66 -20.84
N ALA A 187 12.63 12.12 -20.03
CA ALA A 187 12.38 12.47 -18.63
C ALA A 187 11.32 13.58 -18.50
N LYS A 188 11.40 14.61 -19.34
CA LYS A 188 10.41 15.69 -19.41
C LYS A 188 9.02 15.16 -19.73
N GLN A 189 8.87 14.34 -20.77
CA GLN A 189 7.57 13.79 -21.14
C GLN A 189 6.98 12.95 -20.01
N ALA A 190 7.78 12.10 -19.38
CA ALA A 190 7.33 11.29 -18.25
C ALA A 190 6.86 12.15 -17.05
N LEU A 191 7.51 13.29 -16.77
CA LEU A 191 7.05 14.23 -15.76
C LEU A 191 5.78 14.99 -16.17
N LEU A 192 5.58 15.29 -17.46
CA LEU A 192 4.30 15.82 -17.96
C LEU A 192 3.17 14.81 -17.78
N ASP A 193 3.43 13.52 -18.01
CA ASP A 193 2.44 12.46 -17.77
C ASP A 193 2.06 12.35 -16.28
N VAL A 194 2.99 12.62 -15.34
CA VAL A 194 2.68 12.73 -13.91
C VAL A 194 1.69 13.88 -13.66
N ILE A 195 1.96 15.06 -14.25
CA ILE A 195 1.08 16.23 -14.11
C ILE A 195 -0.33 15.91 -14.63
N GLU A 196 -0.43 15.31 -15.82
CA GLU A 196 -1.71 14.93 -16.41
C GLU A 196 -2.46 13.89 -15.56
N SER A 197 -1.74 12.87 -15.07
CA SER A 197 -2.30 11.84 -14.18
C SER A 197 -2.87 12.46 -12.90
N ASN A 198 -2.12 13.35 -12.25
CA ASN A 198 -2.54 14.01 -11.01
C ASN A 198 -3.69 14.99 -11.24
N ASN A 199 -3.69 15.75 -12.34
CA ASN A 199 -4.82 16.60 -12.71
C ASN A 199 -6.10 15.78 -12.92
N THR A 200 -5.97 14.61 -13.53
CA THR A 200 -7.13 13.74 -13.74
C THR A 200 -7.65 13.15 -12.43
N LEU A 201 -6.76 12.73 -11.53
CA LEU A 201 -7.13 12.29 -10.18
C LEU A 201 -7.86 13.41 -9.42
N TYR A 202 -7.28 14.62 -9.41
CA TYR A 202 -7.84 15.79 -8.74
C TYR A 202 -9.27 16.11 -9.23
N ASN A 203 -9.51 16.00 -10.54
CA ASN A 203 -10.81 16.31 -11.11
C ASN A 203 -11.87 15.20 -10.95
N LYS A 204 -11.45 13.96 -10.69
CA LYS A 204 -12.36 12.79 -10.64
C LYS A 204 -12.66 12.30 -9.23
N LEU A 205 -11.73 12.44 -8.30
CA LEU A 205 -11.85 11.87 -6.97
C LEU A 205 -12.85 12.67 -6.13
N ASP A 206 -13.85 12.00 -5.57
CA ASP A 206 -14.72 12.62 -4.57
C ASP A 206 -13.92 12.81 -3.28
N THR A 207 -13.82 14.07 -2.83
CA THR A 207 -13.01 14.45 -1.68
C THR A 207 -13.54 13.86 -0.37
N ASP A 208 -14.87 13.82 -0.21
CA ASP A 208 -15.50 13.28 1.00
C ASP A 208 -15.39 11.76 1.02
N ARG A 209 -15.68 11.08 -0.10
CA ARG A 209 -15.51 9.63 -0.22
C ARG A 209 -14.07 9.22 0.01
N PHE A 210 -13.12 9.94 -0.56
CA PHE A 210 -11.70 9.68 -0.30
C PHE A 210 -11.38 9.84 1.19
N PHE A 211 -11.80 10.94 1.80
CA PHE A 211 -11.43 11.26 3.19
C PHE A 211 -12.03 10.28 4.21
N TYR A 212 -13.30 9.88 4.04
CA TYR A 212 -14.01 9.03 4.99
C TYR A 212 -13.95 7.53 4.66
N CYS A 213 -13.78 7.14 3.40
CA CYS A 213 -13.86 5.74 2.99
C CYS A 213 -12.54 5.15 2.49
N VAL A 214 -11.62 5.96 1.93
CA VAL A 214 -10.36 5.44 1.35
C VAL A 214 -9.17 5.70 2.28
N ARG A 215 -8.92 6.97 2.62
CA ARG A 215 -7.80 7.41 3.47
C ARG A 215 -7.71 6.66 4.80
N PRO A 216 -8.81 6.30 5.50
CA PRO A 216 -8.72 5.61 6.79
C PRO A 216 -8.06 4.23 6.78
N TYR A 217 -7.93 3.58 5.60
CA TYR A 217 -7.18 2.33 5.45
C TYR A 217 -5.66 2.52 5.45
N TYR A 218 -5.17 3.75 5.38
CA TYR A 218 -3.75 4.10 5.37
C TYR A 218 -3.29 4.65 6.74
N LYS A 219 -4.02 4.37 7.82
CA LYS A 219 -3.66 4.78 9.20
C LYS A 219 -2.43 4.00 9.71
N PRO A 220 -1.62 4.59 10.61
CA PRO A 220 -0.59 3.85 11.35
C PRO A 220 -1.19 2.77 12.27
N TYR A 221 -0.49 1.65 12.42
CA TYR A 221 -0.88 0.56 13.33
C TYR A 221 0.33 -0.18 13.91
N ARG A 222 0.09 -0.95 14.98
CA ARG A 222 1.13 -1.79 15.61
C ARG A 222 1.32 -3.10 14.86
N VAL A 223 2.57 -3.49 14.68
CA VAL A 223 2.97 -4.86 14.29
C VAL A 223 3.95 -5.34 15.35
N GLY A 224 3.53 -6.35 16.13
CA GLY A 224 4.22 -6.65 17.39
C GLY A 224 4.12 -5.46 18.35
N LYS A 225 5.25 -4.95 18.83
CA LYS A 225 5.29 -3.78 19.74
C LYS A 225 5.45 -2.45 19.01
N GLU A 226 5.99 -2.46 17.80
CA GLU A 226 6.35 -1.24 17.07
C GLU A 226 5.16 -0.67 16.31
N VAL A 227 5.10 0.67 16.24
CA VAL A 227 4.10 1.39 15.43
C VAL A 227 4.71 1.69 14.07
N TYR A 228 4.06 1.24 13.00
CA TYR A 228 4.46 1.54 11.64
C TYR A 228 3.51 2.56 11.02
N ARG A 229 4.07 3.60 10.39
CA ARG A 229 3.28 4.59 9.65
C ARG A 229 2.54 3.94 8.47
N GLY A 230 1.48 4.59 8.02
CA GLY A 230 0.81 4.23 6.78
C GLY A 230 1.70 4.32 5.54
N ALA A 231 1.28 3.61 4.50
CA ALA A 231 1.88 3.70 3.16
C ALA A 231 1.58 5.06 2.51
N ASN A 232 2.57 5.62 1.81
CA ASN A 232 2.47 6.87 1.07
C ASN A 232 2.66 6.62 -0.43
N ALA A 233 2.00 7.42 -1.27
CA ALA A 233 2.20 7.36 -2.73
C ALA A 233 3.66 7.55 -3.16
N GLY A 234 4.46 8.25 -2.35
CA GLY A 234 5.90 8.47 -2.54
C GLY A 234 6.81 7.33 -2.06
N ASP A 235 6.28 6.22 -1.53
CA ASP A 235 7.07 5.07 -1.03
C ASP A 235 7.62 4.22 -2.20
N PHE A 236 8.47 4.82 -3.05
CA PHE A 236 9.21 4.16 -4.13
C PHE A 236 10.45 4.99 -4.52
N ALA A 237 11.46 4.33 -5.10
CA ALA A 237 12.75 4.98 -5.38
C ALA A 237 12.67 6.14 -6.39
N GLY A 238 11.80 6.04 -7.40
CA GLY A 238 11.83 6.92 -8.58
C GLY A 238 11.79 8.42 -8.26
N ILE A 239 10.95 8.85 -7.31
CA ILE A 239 10.86 10.27 -6.94
C ILE A 239 12.17 10.79 -6.28
N ASN A 240 12.73 10.03 -5.34
CA ASN A 240 13.98 10.40 -4.67
C ASN A 240 15.22 10.27 -5.58
N VAL A 241 15.18 9.35 -6.55
CA VAL A 241 16.21 9.22 -7.59
C VAL A 241 16.25 10.49 -8.46
N ILE A 242 15.08 11.03 -8.83
CA ILE A 242 14.98 12.28 -9.59
C ILE A 242 15.56 13.45 -8.78
N ASP A 243 15.16 13.59 -7.51
CA ASP A 243 15.63 14.65 -6.62
C ASP A 243 17.17 14.71 -6.56
N LEU A 244 17.81 13.56 -6.34
CA LEU A 244 19.26 13.45 -6.21
C LEU A 244 20.00 13.62 -7.54
N LEU A 245 19.49 13.05 -8.64
CA LEU A 245 20.13 13.17 -9.96
C LEU A 245 20.04 14.58 -10.54
N LEU A 246 18.97 15.32 -10.22
CA LEU A 246 18.82 16.71 -10.62
C LEU A 246 19.47 17.71 -9.64
N GLY A 247 20.02 17.22 -8.52
CA GLY A 247 20.66 18.07 -7.51
C GLY A 247 19.68 19.01 -6.81
N LEU A 248 18.38 18.65 -6.76
CA LEU A 248 17.34 19.43 -6.09
C LEU A 248 17.25 19.12 -4.60
N CYS A 249 17.80 17.98 -4.18
CA CYS A 249 17.98 17.59 -2.79
C CYS A 249 19.39 17.05 -2.56
N PHE A 250 19.83 17.03 -1.30
CA PHE A 250 21.19 16.71 -0.94
C PHE A 250 21.22 15.60 0.11
N ALA A 251 21.82 14.45 -0.22
CA ALA A 251 21.91 13.30 0.69
C ALA A 251 22.79 13.55 1.94
N ASN A 252 23.63 14.60 1.92
CA ASN A 252 24.44 15.00 3.07
C ASN A 252 23.68 15.91 4.05
N GLU A 253 22.45 16.31 3.74
CA GLU A 253 21.58 16.99 4.70
C GLU A 253 20.90 15.96 5.61
N PRO A 254 21.04 16.08 6.94
CA PRO A 254 20.44 15.13 7.88
C PRO A 254 18.92 14.97 7.67
N SER A 255 18.23 16.07 7.39
CA SER A 255 16.79 16.11 7.11
C SER A 255 16.39 15.21 5.93
N TYR A 256 17.12 15.28 4.81
CA TYR A 256 16.83 14.45 3.63
C TYR A 256 17.23 13.00 3.87
N SER A 257 18.39 12.74 4.47
CA SER A 257 18.83 11.36 4.77
C SER A 257 17.90 10.62 5.73
N GLN A 258 17.34 11.29 6.73
CA GLN A 258 16.41 10.70 7.70
C GLN A 258 15.05 10.39 7.06
N MET A 259 14.63 11.16 6.06
CA MET A 259 13.41 10.90 5.31
C MET A 259 13.49 9.64 4.43
N LEU A 260 14.70 9.30 3.95
CA LEU A 260 14.94 8.11 3.12
C LEU A 260 15.09 6.80 3.92
N ALA A 261 15.36 6.90 5.23
CA ALA A 261 15.58 5.78 6.14
C ALA A 261 14.26 5.13 6.60
#